data_AF-A0A3D1LIQ8-F1
#
_entry.id   AF-A0A3D1LIQ8-F1
#
_cell.length_a   1.000
_cell.length_b   1.000
_cell.length_c   1.000
_cell.angle_alpha   90.00
_cell.angle_beta   90.00
_cell.angle_gamma   90.00
#
_symmetry.space_group_name_H-M   'P 1'
#
loop_
_entity.id
_entity.type
_entity.pdbx_description
1 polymer ?
#
loop_
_entity_poly.entity_id
_entity_poly.type
_entity_poly.pdbx_seq_one_letter_code
_entity_poly.pdbx_strand_id
1 'polypeptide(L)'
;MMTGMERLSAAINGTLADRIPVFCNLLDQGAKELGLSLEEYYSSGEHVAEAQLKMQAKYGYDCLWSLFYVGKEAELLGCGKMIYAKDGPPNVGEMIIRKYDDIAKLQIPDDIGSHPAFAEELKCLRILKAEAGGRYPVCAYLTASMTMPALLMGMEKWMQMLMLGPHDLRDELLAKCSDFFRKQIAAYRAAGADVLVYSNPFGSTDFIPRKFFNNLSLLWMERDLGPGGTAGVVYYCGSARFNNVIDTVIRRLGIGVFYLSPMDDIAEGKRLVAGRGLTCGVINDIMLLEWSREEIRAEVKRIIEAGKPGGKFLFGTLVMPYNIPEENIRTMLEAAYEFGRFDTP
;
A
#
# COMPACT_ATOMS: atom_id res chain seq x y z
N MET A 1 10.20 3.59 26.05
CA MET A 1 10.32 2.72 24.86
C MET A 1 9.89 3.56 23.67
N MET A 2 10.64 3.58 22.56
CA MET A 2 10.27 4.43 21.41
C MET A 2 8.94 3.92 20.80
N THR A 3 8.14 4.85 20.30
CA THR A 3 6.88 4.58 19.59
C THR A 3 7.14 4.27 18.11
N GLY A 4 6.14 3.73 17.40
CA GLY A 4 6.27 3.44 15.97
C GLY A 4 6.52 4.70 15.13
N MET A 5 5.89 5.82 15.51
CA MET A 5 6.08 7.11 14.86
C MET A 5 7.50 7.67 15.07
N GLU A 6 8.06 7.52 16.27
CA GLU A 6 9.45 7.91 16.55
C GLU A 6 10.44 7.06 15.75
N ARG A 7 10.22 5.74 15.65
CA ARG A 7 11.05 4.86 14.80
C ARG A 7 10.96 5.24 13.33
N LEU A 8 9.75 5.48 12.81
CA LEU A 8 9.56 5.92 11.42
C LEU A 8 10.28 7.24 11.16
N SER A 9 10.11 8.22 12.05
CA SER A 9 10.77 9.53 11.95
C SER A 9 12.28 9.39 11.95
N ALA A 10 12.83 8.55 12.84
CA ALA A 10 14.26 8.27 12.89
C ALA A 10 14.76 7.63 11.58
N ALA A 11 14.02 6.66 11.04
CA ALA A 11 14.36 6.01 9.78
C ALA A 11 14.32 6.98 8.59
N ILE A 12 13.32 7.87 8.49
CA ILE A 12 13.25 8.90 7.44
C ILE A 12 14.46 9.84 7.51
N ASN A 13 14.80 10.28 8.72
CA ASN A 13 15.87 11.25 8.96
C ASN A 13 17.27 10.61 8.94
N GLY A 14 17.37 9.28 8.99
CA GLY A 14 18.65 8.57 9.10
C GLY A 14 19.29 8.68 10.47
N THR A 15 18.52 8.95 11.52
CA THR A 15 18.98 8.91 12.91
C THR A 15 18.74 7.53 13.52
N LEU A 16 19.42 7.23 14.62
CA LEU A 16 19.27 5.95 15.31
C LEU A 16 17.95 5.87 16.10
N ALA A 17 17.40 4.67 16.17
CA ALA A 17 16.30 4.28 17.07
C ALA A 17 16.71 2.99 17.80
N ASP A 18 15.84 2.45 18.65
CA ASP A 18 16.06 1.15 19.31
C ASP A 18 16.09 -0.03 18.31
N ARG A 19 15.29 0.04 17.24
CA ARG A 19 15.32 -0.87 16.09
C ARG A 19 14.74 -0.18 14.85
N ILE A 20 14.93 -0.79 13.68
CA ILE A 20 14.21 -0.37 12.46
C ILE A 20 12.69 -0.45 12.67
N PRO A 21 11.89 0.38 11.97
CA PRO A 21 10.44 0.21 11.93
C PRO A 21 10.06 -1.12 11.27
N VAL A 22 8.96 -1.71 11.73
CA VAL A 22 8.36 -2.93 11.20
C VAL A 22 6.91 -2.63 10.84
N PHE A 23 6.60 -2.65 9.55
CA PHE A 23 5.26 -2.42 9.02
C PHE A 23 4.62 -3.76 8.64
N CYS A 24 3.42 -4.02 9.15
CA CYS A 24 2.67 -5.22 8.81
C CYS A 24 1.29 -4.83 8.32
N ASN A 25 0.89 -5.37 7.17
CA ASN A 25 -0.40 -5.08 6.56
C ASN A 25 -1.34 -6.27 6.80
N LEU A 26 -1.63 -6.48 8.10
CA LEU A 26 -2.64 -7.39 8.57
C LEU A 26 -4.00 -6.71 8.44
N LEU A 27 -4.75 -7.04 7.40
CA LEU A 27 -6.05 -6.43 7.11
C LEU A 27 -7.16 -7.43 7.44
N ASP A 28 -7.20 -8.53 6.68
CA ASP A 28 -8.23 -9.57 6.78
C ASP A 28 -8.17 -10.31 8.12
N GLN A 29 -6.99 -10.40 8.75
CA GLN A 29 -6.81 -11.01 10.07
C GLN A 29 -7.60 -10.27 11.15
N GLY A 30 -7.96 -9.01 10.93
CA GLY A 30 -8.82 -8.26 11.84
C GLY A 30 -10.21 -8.89 12.01
N ALA A 31 -10.75 -9.51 10.95
CA ALA A 31 -12.01 -10.26 11.04
C ALA A 31 -11.87 -11.46 12.00
N LYS A 32 -10.75 -12.20 11.95
CA LYS A 32 -10.47 -13.30 12.90
C LYS A 32 -10.32 -12.79 14.33
N GLU A 33 -9.62 -11.67 14.51
CA GLU A 33 -9.38 -11.07 15.82
C GLU A 33 -10.68 -10.62 16.49
N LEU A 34 -11.71 -10.24 15.71
CA LEU A 34 -13.03 -9.89 16.22
C LEU A 34 -14.06 -11.04 16.18
N GLY A 35 -13.72 -12.18 15.59
CA GLY A 35 -14.65 -13.30 15.41
C GLY A 35 -15.80 -13.00 14.44
N LEU A 36 -15.57 -12.16 13.44
CA LEU A 36 -16.55 -11.73 12.43
C LEU A 36 -16.27 -12.39 11.08
N SER A 37 -17.28 -12.45 10.21
CA SER A 37 -17.04 -12.69 8.78
C SER A 37 -16.34 -11.47 8.14
N LEU A 38 -15.69 -11.66 6.99
CA LEU A 38 -15.04 -10.56 6.28
C LEU A 38 -16.04 -9.49 5.80
N GLU A 39 -17.27 -9.89 5.45
CA GLU A 39 -18.34 -8.96 5.07
C GLU A 39 -18.79 -8.10 6.25
N GLU A 40 -19.02 -8.71 7.42
CA GLU A 40 -19.38 -7.98 8.65
C GLU A 40 -18.23 -7.07 9.12
N TYR A 41 -16.99 -7.56 9.06
CA TYR A 41 -15.79 -6.81 9.43
C TYR A 41 -15.62 -5.55 8.57
N TYR A 42 -15.69 -5.67 7.24
CA TYR A 42 -15.53 -4.54 6.31
C TYR A 42 -16.80 -3.70 6.13
N SER A 43 -17.88 -3.98 6.85
CA SER A 43 -19.09 -3.14 6.83
C SER A 43 -19.01 -1.89 7.72
N SER A 44 -18.03 -1.82 8.64
CA SER A 44 -17.93 -0.76 9.64
C SER A 44 -16.48 -0.33 9.88
N GLY A 45 -16.26 0.99 9.87
CA GLY A 45 -14.99 1.61 10.22
C GLY A 45 -14.59 1.41 11.68
N GLU A 46 -15.56 1.25 12.60
CA GLU A 46 -15.28 0.87 13.98
C GLU A 46 -14.69 -0.54 14.07
N HIS A 47 -15.27 -1.52 13.36
CA HIS A 47 -14.74 -2.89 13.37
C HIS A 47 -13.29 -2.91 12.87
N VAL A 48 -13.02 -2.24 11.74
CA VAL A 48 -11.65 -2.15 11.19
C VAL A 48 -10.72 -1.44 12.18
N ALA A 49 -11.12 -0.30 12.75
CA ALA A 49 -10.27 0.43 13.69
C ALA A 49 -9.99 -0.35 14.98
N GLU A 50 -11.01 -0.99 15.57
CA GLU A 50 -10.88 -1.82 16.77
C GLU A 50 -9.91 -2.97 16.54
N ALA A 51 -10.07 -3.69 15.42
CA ALA A 51 -9.20 -4.81 15.09
C ALA A 51 -7.75 -4.36 14.87
N GLN A 52 -7.52 -3.25 14.18
CA GLN A 52 -6.17 -2.70 13.97
C GLN A 52 -5.50 -2.35 15.30
N LEU A 53 -6.21 -1.71 16.23
CA LEU A 53 -5.69 -1.38 17.56
C LEU A 53 -5.39 -2.65 18.38
N LYS A 54 -6.28 -3.65 18.35
CA LYS A 54 -6.05 -4.95 19.04
C LYS A 54 -4.85 -5.70 18.47
N MET A 55 -4.76 -5.81 17.14
CA MET A 55 -3.65 -6.49 16.47
C MET A 55 -2.33 -5.75 16.73
N GLN A 56 -2.31 -4.43 16.67
CA GLN A 56 -1.13 -3.63 17.00
C GLN A 56 -0.70 -3.87 18.46
N ALA A 57 -1.63 -3.90 19.42
CA ALA A 57 -1.31 -4.21 20.81
C ALA A 57 -0.82 -5.66 21.01
N LYS A 58 -1.38 -6.62 20.28
CA LYS A 58 -1.06 -8.06 20.35
C LYS A 58 0.30 -8.41 19.75
N TYR A 59 0.67 -7.75 18.66
CA TYR A 59 1.84 -8.09 17.83
C TYR A 59 2.98 -7.05 17.91
N GLY A 60 2.68 -5.80 18.26
CA GLY A 60 3.66 -4.75 18.53
C GLY A 60 4.31 -4.09 17.30
N TYR A 61 3.77 -4.30 16.10
CA TYR A 61 4.29 -3.64 14.88
C TYR A 61 4.00 -2.14 14.90
N ASP A 62 4.64 -1.39 14.00
CA ASP A 62 4.82 0.06 14.12
C ASP A 62 3.84 0.89 13.29
N CYS A 63 2.78 0.32 12.73
CA CYS A 63 1.82 1.04 11.90
C CYS A 63 0.38 0.59 12.16
N LEU A 64 -0.59 1.39 11.70
CA LEU A 64 -2.01 1.05 11.70
C LEU A 64 -2.58 1.32 10.30
N TRP A 65 -3.61 0.56 9.88
CA TRP A 65 -4.20 0.71 8.55
C TRP A 65 -5.63 1.23 8.59
N SER A 66 -5.88 2.34 7.92
CA SER A 66 -7.22 2.73 7.47
C SER A 66 -7.45 2.19 6.06
N LEU A 67 -7.49 0.87 5.94
CA LEU A 67 -7.73 0.16 4.68
C LEU A 67 -8.69 -1.00 4.94
N PHE A 68 -9.67 -1.12 4.07
CA PHE A 68 -10.62 -2.23 4.05
C PHE A 68 -10.08 -3.29 3.11
N TYR A 69 -10.24 -3.09 1.80
CA TYR A 69 -9.65 -3.92 0.74
C TYR A 69 -9.46 -3.09 -0.51
N VAL A 70 -8.56 -3.51 -1.41
CA VAL A 70 -8.20 -2.73 -2.61
C VAL A 70 -9.41 -2.46 -3.51
N GLY A 71 -10.27 -3.45 -3.70
CA GLY A 71 -11.48 -3.32 -4.54
C GLY A 71 -12.50 -2.30 -4.03
N LYS A 72 -12.39 -1.83 -2.76
CA LYS A 72 -13.33 -0.90 -2.14
C LYS A 72 -13.41 0.41 -2.91
N GLU A 73 -12.30 0.87 -3.49
CA GLU A 73 -12.25 2.10 -4.27
C GLU A 73 -13.13 2.05 -5.53
N ALA A 74 -13.39 0.86 -6.07
CA ALA A 74 -14.29 0.71 -7.21
C ALA A 74 -15.76 1.03 -6.85
N GLU A 75 -16.17 0.85 -5.59
CA GLU A 75 -17.50 1.25 -5.12
C GLU A 75 -17.69 2.76 -5.16
N LEU A 76 -16.64 3.52 -4.83
CA LEU A 76 -16.63 4.99 -4.92
C LEU A 76 -16.84 5.48 -6.35
N LEU A 77 -16.55 4.62 -7.33
CA LEU A 77 -16.69 4.88 -8.76
C LEU A 77 -17.88 4.15 -9.39
N GLY A 78 -18.77 3.57 -8.56
CA GLY A 78 -20.06 3.04 -8.96
C GLY A 78 -20.12 1.53 -9.24
N CYS A 79 -19.04 0.76 -8.98
CA CYS A 79 -19.14 -0.70 -9.02
C CYS A 79 -20.02 -1.21 -7.87
N GLY A 80 -21.21 -1.71 -8.18
CA GLY A 80 -22.25 -1.98 -7.19
C GLY A 80 -22.22 -3.36 -6.52
N LYS A 81 -21.30 -4.26 -6.91
CA LYS A 81 -21.26 -5.63 -6.39
C LYS A 81 -19.85 -6.07 -6.04
N MET A 82 -19.59 -6.23 -4.74
CA MET A 82 -18.41 -6.91 -4.24
C MET A 82 -18.69 -8.38 -3.96
N ILE A 83 -17.64 -9.20 -4.06
CA ILE A 83 -17.67 -10.63 -3.76
C ILE A 83 -16.79 -10.83 -2.53
N TYR A 84 -17.41 -11.29 -1.45
CA TYR A 84 -16.74 -11.65 -0.21
C TYR A 84 -16.43 -13.14 -0.22
N ALA A 85 -15.15 -13.48 -0.30
CA ALA A 85 -14.69 -14.85 -0.03
C ALA A 85 -14.75 -15.14 1.47
N LYS A 86 -14.72 -16.43 1.85
CA LYS A 86 -14.69 -16.81 3.27
C LYS A 86 -13.33 -16.56 3.92
N ASP A 87 -12.27 -16.58 3.12
CA ASP A 87 -10.90 -16.68 3.59
C ASP A 87 -9.90 -15.87 2.76
N GLY A 88 -10.35 -14.75 2.20
CA GLY A 88 -9.51 -13.83 1.44
C GLY A 88 -10.18 -12.50 1.14
N PRO A 89 -9.41 -11.52 0.65
CA PRO A 89 -9.89 -10.16 0.49
C PRO A 89 -11.08 -10.08 -0.49
N PRO A 90 -12.05 -9.19 -0.25
CA PRO A 90 -13.16 -8.96 -1.17
C PRO A 90 -12.68 -8.46 -2.54
N ASN A 91 -13.42 -8.85 -3.59
CA ASN A 91 -13.11 -8.50 -4.98
C ASN A 91 -14.30 -7.84 -5.69
N VAL A 92 -14.02 -7.04 -6.72
CA VAL A 92 -15.06 -6.44 -7.56
C VAL A 92 -15.72 -7.53 -8.41
N GLY A 93 -17.00 -7.80 -8.15
CA GLY A 93 -17.79 -8.80 -8.88
C GLY A 93 -18.42 -8.27 -10.16
N GLU A 94 -18.76 -6.99 -10.20
CA GLU A 94 -19.34 -6.34 -11.37
C GLU A 94 -18.63 -5.02 -11.67
N MET A 95 -17.81 -5.05 -12.72
CA MET A 95 -17.10 -3.90 -13.24
C MET A 95 -18.04 -2.95 -14.01
N ILE A 96 -17.91 -1.65 -13.77
CA ILE A 96 -18.78 -0.63 -14.35
C ILE A 96 -18.46 -0.31 -15.82
N ILE A 97 -17.21 -0.51 -16.26
CA ILE A 97 -16.79 -0.30 -17.65
C ILE A 97 -16.81 -1.65 -18.38
N ARG A 98 -17.87 -1.88 -19.18
CA ARG A 98 -18.03 -3.13 -19.92
C ARG A 98 -17.52 -3.02 -21.35
N LYS A 99 -17.68 -1.83 -21.94
CA LYS A 99 -17.20 -1.44 -23.26
C LYS A 99 -16.65 -0.01 -23.20
N TYR A 100 -15.92 0.41 -24.23
CA TYR A 100 -15.24 1.72 -24.22
C TYR A 100 -16.22 2.91 -24.12
N ASP A 101 -17.42 2.81 -24.69
CA ASP A 101 -18.46 3.85 -24.56
C ASP A 101 -18.85 4.16 -23.11
N ASP A 102 -18.60 3.25 -22.17
CA ASP A 102 -18.94 3.45 -20.77
C ASP A 102 -17.94 4.39 -20.07
N ILE A 103 -16.75 4.60 -20.64
CA ILE A 103 -15.74 5.55 -20.13
C ILE A 103 -16.32 6.96 -20.07
N ALA A 104 -17.01 7.39 -21.13
CA ALA A 104 -17.66 8.70 -21.18
C ALA A 104 -18.67 8.90 -20.05
N LYS A 105 -19.34 7.82 -19.61
CA LYS A 105 -20.36 7.83 -18.55
C LYS A 105 -19.77 7.79 -17.15
N LEU A 106 -18.52 7.33 -16.97
CA LEU A 106 -17.86 7.28 -15.67
C LEU A 106 -17.84 8.69 -15.04
N GLN A 107 -18.44 8.81 -13.86
CA GLN A 107 -18.48 10.05 -13.09
C GLN A 107 -17.51 9.94 -11.92
N ILE A 108 -16.73 10.99 -11.71
CA ILE A 108 -15.86 11.10 -10.53
C ILE A 108 -16.61 11.93 -9.49
N PRO A 109 -16.85 11.42 -8.27
CA PRO A 109 -17.53 12.19 -7.24
C PRO A 109 -16.88 13.55 -7.02
N ASP A 110 -17.66 14.62 -6.89
CA ASP A 110 -17.13 15.97 -6.69
C ASP A 110 -16.40 16.11 -5.36
N ASP A 111 -17.00 15.54 -4.31
CA ASP A 111 -16.42 15.45 -2.98
C ASP A 111 -16.36 13.99 -2.50
N ILE A 112 -15.15 13.46 -2.42
CA ILE A 112 -14.89 12.11 -1.89
C ILE A 112 -15.17 12.06 -0.39
N GLY A 113 -14.92 13.15 0.34
CA GLY A 113 -15.02 13.18 1.80
C GLY A 113 -16.44 13.04 2.35
N SER A 114 -17.46 13.33 1.54
CA SER A 114 -18.88 13.13 1.87
C SER A 114 -19.50 11.91 1.20
N HIS A 115 -18.73 11.17 0.37
CA HIS A 115 -19.26 10.03 -0.36
C HIS A 115 -19.62 8.88 0.60
N PRO A 116 -20.83 8.30 0.54
CA PRO A 116 -21.26 7.23 1.46
C PRO A 116 -20.31 6.03 1.48
N ALA A 117 -19.82 5.61 0.31
CA ALA A 117 -18.89 4.48 0.21
C ALA A 117 -17.47 4.78 0.74
N PHE A 118 -17.16 6.02 1.13
CA PHE A 118 -15.89 6.43 1.77
C PHE A 118 -16.06 6.71 3.27
N ALA A 119 -17.31 6.79 3.75
CA ALA A 119 -17.61 7.28 5.08
C ALA A 119 -17.01 6.38 6.16
N GLU A 120 -17.03 5.06 5.95
CA GLU A 120 -16.50 4.08 6.90
C GLU A 120 -14.97 4.06 6.93
N GLU A 121 -14.29 4.29 5.80
CA GLU A 121 -12.84 4.49 5.78
C GLU A 121 -12.42 5.75 6.54
N LEU A 122 -13.11 6.88 6.33
CA LEU A 122 -12.82 8.10 7.09
C LEU A 122 -13.12 7.96 8.58
N LYS A 123 -14.18 7.22 8.92
CA LYS A 123 -14.52 6.90 10.30
C LYS A 123 -13.42 6.06 10.95
N CYS A 124 -12.96 5.01 10.28
CA CYS A 124 -11.83 4.19 10.71
C CYS A 124 -10.59 5.07 10.96
N LEU A 125 -10.19 5.87 9.96
CA LEU A 125 -9.05 6.77 10.07
C LEU A 125 -9.17 7.71 11.28
N ARG A 126 -10.32 8.36 11.46
CA ARG A 126 -10.56 9.29 12.58
C ARG A 126 -10.42 8.60 13.94
N ILE A 127 -10.95 7.39 14.09
CA ILE A 127 -10.81 6.60 15.32
C ILE A 127 -9.34 6.27 15.56
N LEU A 128 -8.63 5.75 14.56
CA LEU A 128 -7.21 5.43 14.67
C LEU A 128 -6.36 6.66 15.02
N LYS A 129 -6.65 7.82 14.41
CA LYS A 129 -5.95 9.08 14.75
C LYS A 129 -6.25 9.55 16.17
N ALA A 130 -7.50 9.43 16.64
CA ALA A 130 -7.87 9.81 18.00
C ALA A 130 -7.20 8.91 19.05
N GLU A 131 -7.18 7.60 18.81
CA GLU A 131 -6.67 6.62 19.78
C GLU A 131 -5.14 6.50 19.76
N ALA A 132 -4.52 6.58 18.58
CA ALA A 132 -3.12 6.21 18.38
C ALA A 132 -2.26 7.27 17.67
N GLY A 133 -2.85 8.40 17.26
CA GLY A 133 -2.15 9.49 16.58
C GLY A 133 -0.92 9.96 17.35
N GLY A 134 0.18 10.17 16.63
CA GLY A 134 1.47 10.55 17.20
C GLY A 134 2.27 9.39 17.83
N ARG A 135 1.64 8.27 18.18
CA ARG A 135 2.34 7.05 18.63
C ARG A 135 2.60 6.08 17.48
N TYR A 136 1.62 5.90 16.60
CA TYR A 136 1.75 5.04 15.43
C TYR A 136 1.34 5.80 14.16
N PRO A 137 2.10 5.71 13.05
CA PRO A 137 1.65 6.18 11.76
C PRO A 137 0.40 5.43 11.31
N VAL A 138 -0.61 6.19 10.89
CA VAL A 138 -1.81 5.63 10.26
C VAL A 138 -1.68 5.71 8.75
N CYS A 139 -1.70 4.54 8.11
CA CYS A 139 -1.54 4.33 6.70
C CYS A 139 -2.89 4.37 5.97
N ALA A 140 -2.91 4.97 4.79
CA ALA A 140 -4.00 4.89 3.82
C ALA A 140 -3.46 4.39 2.48
N TYR A 141 -4.28 3.62 1.77
CA TYR A 141 -3.95 3.07 0.47
C TYR A 141 -4.68 3.83 -0.62
N LEU A 142 -3.99 4.10 -1.72
CA LEU A 142 -4.54 4.84 -2.85
C LEU A 142 -4.12 4.16 -4.15
N THR A 143 -5.09 3.73 -4.96
CA THR A 143 -4.81 3.13 -6.25
C THR A 143 -4.46 4.21 -7.28
N ALA A 144 -3.27 4.11 -7.87
CA ALA A 144 -2.80 5.01 -8.91
C ALA A 144 -3.70 4.98 -10.15
N SER A 145 -3.72 6.08 -10.90
CA SER A 145 -4.51 6.22 -12.13
C SER A 145 -4.23 5.14 -13.18
N MET A 146 -2.99 4.65 -13.28
CA MET A 146 -2.58 3.57 -14.18
C MET A 146 -3.02 2.17 -13.73
N THR A 147 -3.48 2.04 -12.49
CA THR A 147 -3.92 0.76 -11.89
C THR A 147 -5.45 0.71 -11.75
N MET A 148 -6.09 1.83 -11.43
CA MET A 148 -7.55 1.93 -11.22
C MET A 148 -8.39 1.35 -12.38
N PRO A 149 -8.06 1.55 -13.67
CA PRO A 149 -8.80 0.95 -14.77
C PRO A 149 -9.01 -0.56 -14.64
N ALA A 150 -8.02 -1.30 -14.14
CA ALA A 150 -8.14 -2.75 -13.96
C ALA A 150 -9.26 -3.12 -12.97
N LEU A 151 -9.50 -2.30 -11.95
CA LEU A 151 -10.60 -2.48 -10.98
C LEU A 151 -11.96 -2.12 -11.60
N LEU A 152 -11.98 -1.19 -12.56
CA LEU A 152 -13.20 -0.68 -13.19
C LEU A 152 -13.66 -1.45 -14.42
N MET A 153 -12.74 -2.14 -15.11
CA MET A 153 -13.01 -2.80 -16.40
C MET A 153 -12.45 -4.22 -16.52
N GLY A 154 -11.68 -4.67 -15.52
CA GLY A 154 -10.95 -5.93 -15.54
C GLY A 154 -9.60 -5.82 -16.22
N MET A 155 -8.67 -6.69 -15.81
CA MET A 155 -7.26 -6.64 -16.23
C MET A 155 -7.07 -6.89 -17.73
N GLU A 156 -7.80 -7.85 -18.30
CA GLU A 156 -7.69 -8.21 -19.72
C GLU A 156 -8.00 -7.01 -20.64
N LYS A 157 -9.16 -6.37 -20.42
CA LYS A 157 -9.57 -5.21 -21.22
C LYS A 157 -8.66 -4.01 -20.97
N TRP A 158 -8.21 -3.82 -19.73
CA TRP A 158 -7.26 -2.75 -19.43
C TRP A 158 -5.95 -2.93 -20.19
N MET A 159 -5.34 -4.12 -20.15
CA MET A 159 -4.10 -4.41 -20.89
C MET A 159 -4.28 -4.28 -22.40
N GLN A 160 -5.42 -4.76 -22.94
CA GLN A 160 -5.75 -4.59 -24.35
C GLN A 160 -5.84 -3.10 -24.74
N MET A 161 -6.54 -2.29 -23.95
CA MET A 161 -6.67 -0.85 -24.21
C MET A 161 -5.32 -0.14 -24.07
N LEU A 162 -4.57 -0.45 -23.02
CA LEU A 162 -3.29 0.18 -22.71
C LEU A 162 -2.27 -0.02 -23.83
N MET A 163 -2.20 -1.23 -24.38
CA MET A 163 -1.20 -1.63 -25.38
C MET A 163 -1.64 -1.34 -26.83
N LEU A 164 -2.92 -1.55 -27.14
CA LEU A 164 -3.42 -1.61 -28.52
C LEU A 164 -4.69 -0.77 -28.75
N GLY A 165 -5.27 -0.19 -27.70
CA GLY A 165 -6.54 0.52 -27.77
C GLY A 165 -6.44 1.96 -28.30
N PRO A 166 -7.59 2.61 -28.49
CA PRO A 166 -7.66 4.02 -28.85
C PRO A 166 -7.02 4.88 -27.74
N HIS A 167 -6.01 5.68 -28.10
CA HIS A 167 -5.26 6.47 -27.14
C HIS A 167 -6.10 7.57 -26.48
N ASP A 168 -7.03 8.17 -27.22
CA ASP A 168 -7.97 9.18 -26.73
C ASP A 168 -8.87 8.63 -25.61
N LEU A 169 -9.45 7.45 -25.81
CA LEU A 169 -10.29 6.80 -24.79
C LEU A 169 -9.48 6.32 -23.59
N ARG A 170 -8.26 5.81 -23.82
CA ARG A 170 -7.33 5.48 -22.74
C ARG A 170 -7.00 6.71 -21.89
N ASP A 171 -6.64 7.80 -22.54
CA ASP A 171 -6.19 9.02 -21.86
C ASP A 171 -7.38 9.72 -21.17
N GLU A 172 -8.60 9.64 -21.72
CA GLU A 172 -9.82 10.06 -21.03
C GLU A 172 -10.06 9.24 -19.74
N LEU A 173 -9.95 7.91 -19.81
CA LEU A 173 -10.11 7.06 -18.64
C LEU A 173 -9.04 7.35 -17.58
N LEU A 174 -7.78 7.48 -17.98
CA LEU A 174 -6.69 7.82 -17.08
C LEU A 174 -6.85 9.21 -16.46
N ALA A 175 -7.39 10.19 -17.20
CA ALA A 175 -7.73 11.50 -16.67
C ALA A 175 -8.76 11.41 -15.54
N LYS A 176 -9.83 10.64 -15.76
CA LYS A 176 -10.87 10.41 -14.75
C LYS A 176 -10.32 9.69 -13.51
N CYS A 177 -9.55 8.61 -13.69
CA CYS A 177 -8.91 7.89 -12.58
C CYS A 177 -7.93 8.77 -11.80
N SER A 178 -7.19 9.64 -12.49
CA SER A 178 -6.26 10.58 -11.88
C SER A 178 -6.98 11.71 -11.13
N ASP A 179 -8.13 12.18 -11.63
CA ASP A 179 -8.97 13.14 -10.90
C ASP A 179 -9.57 12.52 -9.63
N PHE A 180 -9.98 11.26 -9.69
CA PHE A 180 -10.38 10.50 -8.50
C PHE A 180 -9.24 10.40 -7.49
N PHE A 181 -8.06 9.96 -7.92
CA PHE A 181 -6.87 9.83 -7.05
C PHE A 181 -6.57 11.15 -6.33
N ARG A 182 -6.55 12.27 -7.07
CA ARG A 182 -6.27 13.60 -6.53
C ARG A 182 -7.28 14.06 -5.47
N LYS A 183 -8.56 13.75 -5.67
CA LYS A 183 -9.61 14.05 -4.69
C LYS A 183 -9.48 13.17 -3.45
N GLN A 184 -9.18 11.89 -3.64
CA GLN A 184 -9.04 10.94 -2.54
C GLN A 184 -7.78 11.21 -1.69
N ILE A 185 -6.62 11.48 -2.30
CA ILE A 185 -5.41 11.84 -1.56
C ILE A 185 -5.60 13.14 -0.76
N ALA A 186 -6.32 14.12 -1.32
CA ALA A 186 -6.66 15.33 -0.60
C ALA A 186 -7.56 15.03 0.61
N ALA A 187 -8.55 14.15 0.48
CA ALA A 187 -9.43 13.75 1.57
C ALA A 187 -8.65 13.02 2.70
N TYR A 188 -7.76 12.08 2.36
CA TYR A 188 -6.92 11.40 3.34
C TYR A 188 -5.94 12.34 4.04
N ARG A 189 -5.33 13.28 3.30
CA ARG A 189 -4.49 14.33 3.89
C ARG A 189 -5.27 15.20 4.87
N ALA A 190 -6.47 15.65 4.48
CA ALA A 190 -7.33 16.47 5.33
C ALA A 190 -7.78 15.72 6.61
N ALA A 191 -7.96 14.40 6.51
CA ALA A 191 -8.28 13.54 7.65
C ALA A 191 -7.05 13.17 8.51
N GLY A 192 -5.83 13.55 8.11
CA GLY A 192 -4.62 13.40 8.91
C GLY A 192 -3.90 12.06 8.77
N ALA A 193 -4.07 11.34 7.64
CA ALA A 193 -3.27 10.16 7.34
C ALA A 193 -1.77 10.51 7.29
N ASP A 194 -0.94 9.67 7.90
CA ASP A 194 0.50 9.91 8.03
C ASP A 194 1.29 9.33 6.85
N VAL A 195 0.85 8.16 6.36
CA VAL A 195 1.49 7.41 5.27
C VAL A 195 0.46 7.17 4.17
N LEU A 196 0.78 7.61 2.96
CA LEU A 196 -0.09 7.55 1.78
C LEU A 196 0.54 6.59 0.76
N VAL A 197 0.07 5.36 0.72
CA VAL A 197 0.63 4.32 -0.14
C VAL A 197 0.10 4.49 -1.56
N TYR A 198 0.94 5.04 -2.43
CA TYR A 198 0.68 5.18 -3.86
C TYR A 198 0.93 3.85 -4.57
N SER A 199 -0.16 3.12 -4.84
CA SER A 199 -0.09 1.78 -5.41
C SER A 199 -0.19 1.81 -6.94
N ASN A 200 0.89 1.48 -7.63
CA ASN A 200 0.94 1.46 -9.09
C ASN A 200 1.50 0.15 -9.71
N PRO A 201 0.97 -1.04 -9.33
CA PRO A 201 1.45 -2.31 -9.88
C PRO A 201 1.31 -2.39 -11.41
N PHE A 202 0.16 -2.00 -11.98
CA PHE A 202 -0.09 -2.16 -13.42
C PHE A 202 0.54 -1.06 -14.29
N GLY A 203 1.06 -0.01 -13.67
CA GLY A 203 1.93 0.97 -14.31
C GLY A 203 3.42 0.66 -14.18
N SER A 204 3.81 -0.50 -13.63
CA SER A 204 5.21 -0.90 -13.38
C SER A 204 5.85 -1.65 -14.55
N THR A 205 7.18 -1.79 -14.53
CA THR A 205 7.91 -2.42 -15.64
C THR A 205 7.77 -3.94 -15.76
N ASP A 206 7.12 -4.60 -14.81
CA ASP A 206 6.73 -6.02 -14.97
C ASP A 206 5.46 -6.17 -15.82
N PHE A 207 4.59 -5.16 -15.86
CA PHE A 207 3.36 -5.16 -16.66
C PHE A 207 3.50 -4.43 -18.00
N ILE A 208 4.32 -3.38 -18.04
CA ILE A 208 4.51 -2.56 -19.24
C ILE A 208 5.99 -2.43 -19.63
N PRO A 209 6.31 -2.33 -20.94
CA PRO A 209 7.68 -2.04 -21.35
C PRO A 209 8.20 -0.73 -20.75
N ARG A 210 9.51 -0.65 -20.50
CA ARG A 210 10.14 0.55 -19.93
C ARG A 210 9.86 1.85 -20.72
N LYS A 211 9.67 1.75 -22.03
CA LYS A 211 9.25 2.89 -22.87
C LYS A 211 7.84 3.40 -22.49
N PHE A 212 6.90 2.49 -22.25
CA PHE A 212 5.55 2.84 -21.77
C PHE A 212 5.61 3.41 -20.35
N PHE A 213 6.47 2.87 -19.47
CA PHE A 213 6.69 3.48 -18.16
C PHE A 213 7.11 4.95 -18.29
N ASN A 214 8.17 5.22 -19.06
CA ASN A 214 8.73 6.57 -19.20
C ASN A 214 7.77 7.56 -19.87
N ASN A 215 7.03 7.12 -20.88
CA ASN A 215 6.24 8.01 -21.73
C ASN A 215 4.76 8.11 -21.32
N LEU A 216 4.28 7.20 -20.48
CA LEU A 216 2.87 7.15 -20.09
C LEU A 216 2.72 7.01 -18.58
N SER A 217 3.21 5.94 -17.96
CA SER A 217 3.00 5.72 -16.52
C SER A 217 3.53 6.89 -15.69
N LEU A 218 4.76 7.32 -15.98
CA LEU A 218 5.41 8.44 -15.29
C LEU A 218 4.65 9.76 -15.48
N LEU A 219 4.09 10.01 -16.66
CA LEU A 219 3.28 11.20 -16.95
C LEU A 219 2.02 11.24 -16.06
N TRP A 220 1.35 10.10 -15.92
CA TRP A 220 0.16 9.99 -15.09
C TRP A 220 0.50 10.01 -13.59
N MET A 221 1.65 9.46 -13.19
CA MET A 221 2.17 9.61 -11.83
C MET A 221 2.47 11.08 -11.49
N GLU A 222 3.04 11.85 -12.42
CA GLU A 222 3.25 13.30 -12.27
C GLU A 222 1.92 14.04 -12.12
N ARG A 223 0.91 13.66 -12.91
CA ARG A 223 -0.44 14.21 -12.78
C ARG A 223 -1.01 13.87 -11.41
N ASP A 224 -1.04 12.61 -11.02
CA ASP A 224 -1.61 12.12 -9.75
C ASP A 224 -1.07 12.89 -8.55
N LEU A 225 0.25 13.04 -8.47
CA LEU A 225 0.95 13.61 -7.31
C LEU A 225 1.18 15.13 -7.39
N GLY A 226 0.92 15.75 -8.54
CA GLY A 226 1.11 17.19 -8.75
C GLY A 226 0.40 18.03 -7.68
N PRO A 227 -0.91 17.80 -7.41
CA PRO A 227 -1.61 18.45 -6.30
C PRO A 227 -1.18 17.88 -4.94
N GLY A 228 -0.69 18.74 -4.05
CA GLY A 228 -0.34 18.36 -2.67
C GLY A 228 1.02 17.68 -2.48
N GLY A 229 1.72 17.33 -3.57
CA GLY A 229 3.09 16.83 -3.54
C GLY A 229 3.28 15.45 -2.90
N THR A 230 4.53 15.11 -2.62
CA THR A 230 4.96 13.75 -2.21
C THR A 230 5.16 13.56 -0.71
N ALA A 231 4.80 14.54 0.12
CA ALA A 231 4.92 14.42 1.57
C ALA A 231 4.09 13.23 2.10
N GLY A 232 4.72 12.29 2.80
CA GLY A 232 4.07 11.07 3.29
C GLY A 232 3.75 10.02 2.21
N VAL A 233 4.08 10.28 0.94
CA VAL A 233 3.80 9.35 -0.17
C VAL A 233 4.86 8.24 -0.22
N VAL A 234 4.38 7.00 -0.34
CA VAL A 234 5.20 5.80 -0.50
C VAL A 234 4.97 5.23 -1.90
N TYR A 235 6.04 5.02 -2.67
CA TYR A 235 5.95 4.32 -3.95
C TYR A 235 5.88 2.81 -3.72
N TYR A 236 4.78 2.20 -4.17
CA TYR A 236 4.46 0.79 -3.96
C TYR A 236 3.90 0.18 -5.26
N CYS A 237 4.37 -1.01 -5.63
CA CYS A 237 3.89 -1.72 -6.82
C CYS A 237 3.46 -3.17 -6.51
N GLY A 238 3.12 -3.47 -5.25
CA GLY A 238 2.82 -4.84 -4.84
C GLY A 238 4.01 -5.77 -5.07
N SER A 239 3.78 -6.90 -5.72
CA SER A 239 4.82 -7.86 -6.09
C SER A 239 5.59 -7.51 -7.36
N ALA A 240 5.21 -6.44 -8.07
CA ALA A 240 5.91 -6.04 -9.30
C ALA A 240 7.22 -5.31 -9.00
N ARG A 241 8.29 -5.71 -9.69
CA ARG A 241 9.63 -5.13 -9.55
C ARG A 241 9.71 -3.73 -10.10
N PHE A 242 10.47 -2.89 -9.43
CA PHE A 242 10.67 -1.51 -9.86
C PHE A 242 12.04 -0.92 -9.52
N ASN A 243 13.04 -1.73 -9.11
CA ASN A 243 14.42 -1.25 -8.92
C ASN A 243 14.89 -0.39 -10.11
N ASN A 244 14.70 -0.87 -11.35
CA ASN A 244 15.11 -0.22 -12.59
C ASN A 244 14.51 1.18 -12.88
N VAL A 245 13.53 1.64 -12.09
CA VAL A 245 12.89 2.96 -12.24
C VAL A 245 13.06 3.85 -11.01
N ILE A 246 13.64 3.38 -9.90
CA ILE A 246 13.80 4.14 -8.64
C ILE A 246 14.42 5.52 -8.88
N ASP A 247 15.58 5.59 -9.55
CA ASP A 247 16.26 6.88 -9.77
C ASP A 247 15.41 7.85 -10.61
N THR A 248 14.67 7.33 -11.60
CA THR A 248 13.77 8.14 -12.43
C THR A 248 12.61 8.68 -11.58
N VAL A 249 11.99 7.83 -10.76
CA VAL A 249 10.90 8.20 -9.84
C VAL A 249 11.37 9.27 -8.85
N ILE A 250 12.56 9.13 -8.25
CA ILE A 250 13.14 10.16 -7.37
C ILE A 250 13.29 11.49 -8.12
N ARG A 251 13.96 11.48 -9.28
CA ARG A 251 14.29 12.72 -10.02
C ARG A 251 13.07 13.45 -10.55
N ARG A 252 12.04 12.71 -10.97
CA ARG A 252 10.88 13.26 -11.68
C ARG A 252 9.73 13.59 -10.75
N LEU A 253 9.53 12.78 -9.71
CA LEU A 253 8.38 12.93 -8.79
C LEU A 253 8.78 13.45 -7.42
N GLY A 254 10.04 13.25 -7.00
CA GLY A 254 10.46 13.60 -5.63
C GLY A 254 9.87 12.68 -4.56
N ILE A 255 9.47 11.45 -4.91
CA ILE A 255 9.06 10.46 -3.90
C ILE A 255 10.28 10.02 -3.11
N GLY A 256 10.18 10.08 -1.78
CA GLY A 256 11.28 9.77 -0.85
C GLY A 256 11.16 8.43 -0.13
N VAL A 257 10.11 7.64 -0.37
CA VAL A 257 9.93 6.33 0.30
C VAL A 257 9.59 5.26 -0.74
N PHE A 258 10.34 4.16 -0.71
CA PHE A 258 10.25 3.07 -1.69
C PHE A 258 9.95 1.76 -0.97
N TYR A 259 8.75 1.22 -1.21
CA TYR A 259 8.29 -0.03 -0.62
C TYR A 259 8.46 -1.15 -1.63
N LEU A 260 9.65 -1.77 -1.58
CA LEU A 260 10.14 -2.67 -2.63
C LEU A 260 9.24 -3.90 -2.81
N SER A 261 9.24 -4.47 -4.01
CA SER A 261 8.67 -5.79 -4.19
C SER A 261 9.52 -6.85 -3.45
N PRO A 262 8.94 -7.94 -2.95
CA PRO A 262 9.71 -9.11 -2.49
C PRO A 262 10.59 -9.73 -3.59
N MET A 263 10.33 -9.39 -4.87
CA MET A 263 11.11 -9.83 -6.03
C MET A 263 12.21 -8.84 -6.45
N ASP A 264 12.26 -7.66 -5.83
CA ASP A 264 13.35 -6.70 -6.05
C ASP A 264 14.61 -7.10 -5.26
N ASP A 265 15.77 -6.65 -5.73
CA ASP A 265 17.01 -6.73 -4.96
C ASP A 265 17.06 -5.56 -3.97
N ILE A 266 17.08 -5.88 -2.67
CA ILE A 266 17.06 -4.89 -1.60
C ILE A 266 18.34 -4.05 -1.58
N ALA A 267 19.50 -4.67 -1.79
CA ALA A 267 20.78 -3.98 -1.78
C ALA A 267 20.91 -3.05 -2.99
N GLU A 268 20.46 -3.48 -4.16
CA GLU A 268 20.38 -2.64 -5.35
C GLU A 268 19.38 -1.49 -5.16
N GLY A 269 18.20 -1.78 -4.60
CA GLY A 269 17.22 -0.76 -4.25
C GLY A 269 17.80 0.31 -3.32
N LYS A 270 18.52 -0.10 -2.26
CA LYS A 270 19.25 0.81 -1.35
C LYS A 270 20.29 1.63 -2.09
N ARG A 271 21.08 1.01 -2.96
CA ARG A 271 22.11 1.68 -3.77
C ARG A 271 21.51 2.72 -4.70
N LEU A 272 20.37 2.41 -5.33
CA LEU A 272 19.66 3.31 -6.24
C LEU A 272 18.98 4.46 -5.50
N VAL A 273 18.40 4.23 -4.31
CA VAL A 273 17.90 5.31 -3.45
C VAL A 273 19.05 6.21 -2.99
N ALA A 274 20.23 5.64 -2.72
CA ALA A 274 21.46 6.37 -2.42
C ALA A 274 21.33 7.36 -1.24
N GLY A 275 20.61 6.96 -0.19
CA GLY A 275 20.38 7.80 1.00
C GLY A 275 19.43 8.99 0.81
N ARG A 276 18.92 9.21 -0.41
CA ARG A 276 17.95 10.27 -0.75
C ARG A 276 16.55 10.01 -0.19
N GLY A 277 16.29 8.80 0.29
CA GLY A 277 15.00 8.36 0.79
C GLY A 277 15.10 7.15 1.70
N LEU A 278 13.93 6.68 2.13
CA LEU A 278 13.71 5.50 2.94
C LEU A 278 13.38 4.31 2.04
N THR A 279 14.01 3.17 2.31
CA THR A 279 13.74 1.91 1.60
C THR A 279 13.06 0.95 2.57
N CYS A 280 11.97 0.33 2.14
CA CYS A 280 11.35 -0.78 2.84
C CYS A 280 11.70 -2.09 2.12
N GLY A 281 12.35 -3.01 2.84
CA GLY A 281 12.54 -4.39 2.38
C GLY A 281 11.35 -5.23 2.78
N VAL A 282 10.83 -6.02 1.83
CA VAL A 282 9.53 -6.67 1.97
C VAL A 282 9.68 -8.17 1.87
N ILE A 283 9.09 -8.88 2.82
CA ILE A 283 9.02 -10.35 2.79
C ILE A 283 7.92 -10.82 1.85
N ASN A 284 8.15 -11.95 1.16
CA ASN A 284 7.08 -12.66 0.46
C ASN A 284 6.17 -13.34 1.48
N ASP A 285 5.13 -12.63 1.91
CA ASP A 285 4.21 -13.05 2.96
C ASP A 285 3.34 -14.26 2.58
N ILE A 286 3.16 -14.55 1.29
CA ILE A 286 2.50 -15.80 0.84
C ILE A 286 3.22 -17.03 1.41
N MET A 287 4.55 -16.99 1.44
CA MET A 287 5.35 -18.13 1.90
C MET A 287 5.21 -18.38 3.41
N LEU A 288 4.68 -17.43 4.18
CA LEU A 288 4.40 -17.62 5.61
C LEU A 288 3.26 -18.63 5.86
N LEU A 289 2.56 -19.09 4.82
CA LEU A 289 1.64 -20.21 4.92
C LEU A 289 2.36 -21.57 5.03
N GLU A 290 3.57 -21.66 4.50
CA GLU A 290 4.27 -22.93 4.27
C GLU A 290 5.61 -23.02 5.00
N TRP A 291 6.30 -21.89 5.19
CA TRP A 291 7.62 -21.86 5.80
C TRP A 291 7.62 -22.28 7.26
N SER A 292 8.67 -23.01 7.62
CA SER A 292 9.07 -23.32 8.99
C SER A 292 9.56 -22.07 9.73
N ARG A 293 9.66 -22.18 11.06
CA ARG A 293 10.19 -21.10 11.92
C ARG A 293 11.60 -20.68 11.46
N GLU A 294 12.43 -21.64 11.09
CA GLU A 294 13.81 -21.45 10.66
C GLU A 294 13.88 -20.71 9.32
N GLU A 295 13.04 -21.09 8.35
CA GLU A 295 12.98 -20.43 7.04
C GLU A 295 12.51 -18.98 7.16
N ILE A 296 11.47 -18.72 7.98
CA ILE A 296 10.98 -17.36 8.24
C ILE A 296 12.10 -16.51 8.85
N ARG A 297 12.77 -17.01 9.90
CA ARG A 297 13.88 -16.27 10.54
C ARG A 297 15.03 -16.01 9.59
N ALA A 298 15.41 -17.00 8.78
CA ALA A 298 16.48 -16.88 7.80
C ALA A 298 16.16 -15.80 6.75
N GLU A 299 14.94 -15.78 6.24
CA GLU A 299 14.54 -14.79 5.23
C GLU A 299 14.45 -13.38 5.81
N VAL A 300 13.86 -13.22 7.00
CA VAL A 300 13.83 -11.92 7.69
C VAL A 300 15.25 -11.41 7.95
N LYS A 301 16.16 -12.29 8.40
CA LYS A 301 17.57 -11.94 8.60
C LYS A 301 18.22 -11.47 7.30
N ARG A 302 18.05 -12.23 6.20
CA ARG A 302 18.60 -11.89 4.88
C ARG A 302 18.14 -10.50 4.40
N ILE A 303 16.85 -10.21 4.52
CA ILE A 303 16.25 -8.93 4.14
C ILE A 303 16.87 -7.78 4.95
N ILE A 304 16.96 -7.95 6.28
CA ILE A 304 17.46 -6.92 7.18
C ILE A 304 18.97 -6.71 7.00
N GLU A 305 19.77 -7.77 6.84
CA GLU A 305 21.21 -7.66 6.58
C GLU A 305 21.52 -6.96 5.26
N ALA A 306 20.69 -7.16 4.23
CA ALA A 306 20.83 -6.46 2.95
C ALA A 306 20.42 -4.97 3.03
N GLY A 307 19.40 -4.65 3.82
CA GLY A 307 18.77 -3.33 3.80
C GLY A 307 19.17 -2.37 4.92
N LYS A 308 19.43 -2.88 6.13
CA LYS A 308 19.72 -2.08 7.35
C LYS A 308 21.03 -1.28 7.28
N PRO A 309 22.14 -1.77 6.68
CA PRO A 309 23.38 -1.01 6.61
C PRO A 309 23.19 0.38 5.97
N GLY A 310 23.81 1.40 6.57
CA GLY A 310 23.67 2.79 6.14
C GLY A 310 22.39 3.48 6.62
N GLY A 311 21.59 2.86 7.49
CA GLY A 311 20.36 3.45 8.04
C GLY A 311 19.27 3.63 6.99
N LYS A 312 18.25 4.45 7.26
CA LYS A 312 17.12 4.70 6.33
C LYS A 312 16.53 3.44 5.73
N PHE A 313 16.13 2.52 6.61
CA PHE A 313 15.54 1.24 6.24
C PHE A 313 14.41 0.87 7.19
N LEU A 314 13.38 0.20 6.68
CA LEU A 314 12.35 -0.46 7.47
C LEU A 314 12.02 -1.83 6.87
N PHE A 315 11.47 -2.71 7.69
CA PHE A 315 11.00 -4.02 7.26
C PHE A 315 9.48 -4.00 7.07
N GLY A 316 8.99 -4.64 6.01
CA GLY A 316 7.57 -4.62 5.64
C GLY A 316 7.03 -5.95 5.14
N THR A 317 5.71 -6.04 5.02
CA THR A 317 4.98 -7.14 4.35
C THR A 317 4.22 -6.61 3.12
N LEU A 318 3.69 -7.47 2.25
CA LEU A 318 2.64 -7.07 1.29
C LEU A 318 1.29 -7.12 2.02
N VAL A 319 0.24 -7.63 1.38
CA VAL A 319 -1.06 -7.87 2.02
C VAL A 319 -1.06 -9.32 2.50
N MET A 320 -0.92 -9.50 3.81
CA MET A 320 -0.71 -10.81 4.40
C MET A 320 -1.94 -11.72 4.18
N PRO A 321 -1.77 -12.94 3.61
CA PRO A 321 -2.88 -13.87 3.43
C PRO A 321 -3.66 -14.15 4.72
N TYR A 322 -4.99 -14.17 4.61
CA TYR A 322 -5.92 -14.41 5.74
C TYR A 322 -5.56 -15.65 6.56
N ASN A 323 -5.09 -16.72 5.91
CA ASN A 323 -4.84 -18.02 6.52
C ASN A 323 -3.43 -18.22 7.11
N ILE A 324 -2.58 -17.20 7.16
CA ILE A 324 -1.27 -17.34 7.81
C ILE A 324 -1.45 -17.75 9.28
N PRO A 325 -0.76 -18.81 9.76
CA PRO A 325 -0.77 -19.19 11.16
C PRO A 325 -0.24 -18.07 12.06
N GLU A 326 -0.89 -17.85 13.21
CA GLU A 326 -0.46 -16.82 14.16
C GLU A 326 1.00 -17.01 14.62
N GLU A 327 1.45 -18.26 14.77
CA GLU A 327 2.84 -18.60 15.12
C GLU A 327 3.86 -18.12 14.07
N ASN A 328 3.48 -18.11 12.79
CA ASN A 328 4.33 -17.65 11.69
C ASN A 328 4.38 -16.12 11.66
N ILE A 329 3.27 -15.44 11.94
CA ILE A 329 3.25 -13.96 12.14
C ILE A 329 4.18 -13.59 13.30
N ARG A 330 4.06 -14.28 14.44
CA ARG A 330 4.90 -14.04 15.62
C ARG A 330 6.37 -14.29 15.32
N THR A 331 6.70 -15.40 14.67
CA THR A 331 8.08 -15.73 14.29
C THR A 331 8.71 -14.65 13.41
N MET A 332 7.97 -14.18 12.40
CA MET A 332 8.43 -13.11 11.50
C MET A 332 8.73 -11.82 12.29
N LEU A 333 7.81 -11.41 13.16
CA LEU A 333 7.95 -10.19 13.97
C LEU A 333 9.10 -10.31 14.98
N GLU A 334 9.19 -11.43 15.69
CA GLU A 334 10.29 -11.71 16.62
C GLU A 334 11.65 -11.59 15.91
N ALA A 335 11.78 -12.20 14.72
CA ALA A 335 12.97 -12.11 13.90
C ALA A 335 13.27 -10.66 13.47
N ALA A 336 12.25 -9.92 13.05
CA ALA A 336 12.40 -8.54 12.60
C ALA A 336 12.82 -7.62 13.76
N TYR A 337 12.29 -7.85 14.97
CA TYR A 337 12.67 -7.11 16.17
C TYR A 337 14.06 -7.47 16.67
N GLU A 338 14.49 -8.73 16.52
CA GLU A 338 15.82 -9.20 16.89
C GLU A 338 16.89 -8.63 15.95
N PHE A 339 16.79 -8.94 14.65
CA PHE A 339 17.81 -8.55 13.67
C PHE A 339 17.76 -7.06 13.32
N GLY A 340 16.61 -6.42 13.53
CA GLY A 340 16.37 -5.01 13.27
C GLY A 340 16.95 -4.05 14.31
N ARG A 341 17.41 -4.53 15.47
CA ARG A 341 18.07 -3.69 16.48
C ARG A 341 19.34 -3.06 15.93
N PHE A 342 19.61 -1.83 16.34
CA PHE A 342 20.91 -1.23 16.12
C PHE A 342 21.81 -1.57 17.30
N ASP A 343 23.06 -1.89 17.04
CA ASP A 343 24.05 -2.04 18.11
C ASP A 343 24.18 -0.67 18.78
N THR A 344 23.71 -0.55 20.02
CA THR A 344 23.98 0.64 20.83
C THR A 344 25.50 0.74 21.02
N PRO A 345 26.12 1.90 20.74
CA PRO A 345 27.54 2.10 21.00
C PRO A 345 27.90 1.91 22.48
#